data_AF-A0A8I0L9C9-F1
#
_entry.id   AF-A0A8I0L9C9-F1
#
_cell.length_a   1.000
_cell.length_b   1.000
_cell.length_c   1.000
_cell.angle_alpha   90.00
_cell.angle_beta   90.00
_cell.angle_gamma   90.00
#
_symmetry.space_group_name_H-M   'P 1'
#
loop_
_entity.id
_entity.type
_entity.pdbx_description
1 polymer ?
#
loop_
_entity_poly.entity_id
_entity_poly.type
_entity_poly.pdbx_seq_one_letter_code
_entity_poly.pdbx_strand_id
1 'polypeptide(L)'
;CMGKSIAMFRIGKEPLENGMNILGAHIDSPRIDVKQNPLYENEELAYLDTHYYGGIKKYQWVTLPLALHGVIVKTDGTVQEVSIGEK
;
A
#
# COMPACT_ATOMS: atom_id res chain seq x y z
N CYS A 1 -14.85 7.81 -1.73
CA CYS A 1 -13.69 6.96 -1.34
C CYS A 1 -12.45 7.44 -2.07
N MET A 2 -11.33 7.65 -1.38
CA MET A 2 -10.07 8.15 -1.96
C MET A 2 -9.27 7.03 -2.69
N GLY A 3 -9.94 6.16 -3.46
CA GLY A 3 -9.30 5.05 -4.19
C GLY A 3 -8.77 3.88 -3.32
N LYS A 4 -8.92 3.96 -1.99
CA LYS A 4 -8.42 2.94 -1.03
C LYS A 4 -9.48 1.93 -0.56
N SER A 5 -10.64 1.92 -1.19
CA SER A 5 -11.70 0.96 -0.93
C SER A 5 -12.65 0.90 -2.12
N ILE A 6 -13.27 -0.26 -2.31
CA ILE A 6 -14.29 -0.49 -3.33
C ILE A 6 -15.54 -1.06 -2.68
N ALA A 7 -16.71 -0.60 -3.13
CA ALA A 7 -17.99 -1.19 -2.80
C ALA A 7 -18.70 -1.54 -4.12
N MET A 8 -19.12 -2.79 -4.25
CA MET A 8 -19.82 -3.29 -5.43
C MET A 8 -21.17 -3.84 -5.02
N PHE A 9 -22.18 -3.58 -5.84
CA PHE A 9 -23.56 -3.94 -5.53
C PHE A 9 -24.16 -4.75 -6.68
N ARG A 10 -24.90 -5.80 -6.33
CA ARG A 10 -25.76 -6.53 -7.25
C ARG A 10 -27.21 -6.34 -6.79
N ILE A 11 -27.95 -5.51 -7.50
CA ILE A 11 -29.34 -5.20 -7.16
C ILE A 11 -30.23 -6.42 -7.45
N GLY A 12 -30.91 -6.91 -6.42
CA GLY A 12 -31.86 -8.01 -6.49
C GLY A 12 -33.26 -7.57 -6.95
N LYS A 13 -34.24 -8.47 -6.81
CA LYS A 13 -35.65 -8.18 -7.13
C LYS A 13 -36.47 -7.79 -5.90
N GLU A 14 -36.06 -8.23 -4.71
CA GLU A 14 -36.74 -7.92 -3.46
C GLU A 14 -36.48 -6.48 -3.01
N PRO A 15 -37.45 -5.82 -2.34
CA PRO A 15 -37.23 -4.55 -1.67
C PRO A 15 -36.02 -4.58 -0.72
N LEU A 16 -35.22 -3.51 -0.71
CA LEU A 16 -34.02 -3.40 0.14
C LEU A 16 -34.33 -3.51 1.65
N GLU A 17 -35.54 -3.16 2.07
CA GLU A 17 -36.04 -3.31 3.45
C GLU A 17 -36.06 -4.78 3.93
N ASN A 18 -36.11 -5.74 2.99
CA ASN A 18 -36.00 -7.17 3.30
C ASN A 18 -34.56 -7.62 3.58
N GLY A 19 -33.58 -6.71 3.47
CA GLY A 19 -32.18 -6.93 3.83
C GLY A 19 -31.24 -7.08 2.64
N MET A 20 -29.96 -7.32 2.95
CA MET A 20 -28.90 -7.51 1.97
C MET A 20 -27.86 -8.53 2.45
N ASN A 21 -27.26 -9.24 1.49
CA ASN A 21 -26.09 -10.08 1.75
C ASN A 21 -24.82 -9.28 1.53
N ILE A 22 -23.95 -9.20 2.55
CA ILE A 22 -22.70 -8.43 2.50
C ILE A 22 -21.51 -9.38 2.57
N LEU A 23 -20.58 -9.21 1.62
CA LEU A 23 -19.26 -9.82 1.68
C LEU A 23 -18.24 -8.70 1.91
N GLY A 24 -17.46 -8.82 2.97
CA GLY A 24 -16.38 -7.90 3.32
C GLY A 24 -15.02 -8.57 3.22
N ALA A 25 -14.04 -7.85 2.68
CA ALA A 25 -12.63 -8.22 2.68
C ALA A 25 -11.78 -6.95 2.81
N HIS A 26 -10.53 -7.10 3.26
CA HIS A 26 -9.54 -6.01 3.27
C HIS A 26 -8.63 -6.14 2.04
N ILE A 27 -8.12 -5.00 1.54
CA ILE A 27 -7.35 -4.94 0.27
C ILE A 27 -5.86 -4.64 0.48
N ASP A 28 -5.45 -4.47 1.71
CA ASP A 28 -4.07 -4.22 2.11
C ASP A 28 -3.37 -5.52 2.53
N SER A 29 -2.04 -5.47 2.52
CA SER A 29 -1.19 -6.58 2.97
C SER A 29 0.01 -6.05 3.75
N PRO A 30 0.61 -6.87 4.64
CA PRO A 30 1.84 -6.49 5.35
C PRO A 30 2.97 -6.16 4.38
N ARG A 31 3.73 -5.11 4.67
CA ARG A 31 4.78 -4.57 3.80
C ARG A 31 5.77 -3.70 4.56
N ILE A 32 6.81 -3.24 3.86
CA ILE A 32 7.77 -2.26 4.34
C ILE A 32 7.44 -0.91 3.71
N ASP A 33 7.13 0.08 4.53
CA ASP A 33 6.85 1.45 4.12
C ASP A 33 8.06 2.35 4.47
N VAL A 34 8.35 3.34 3.64
CA VAL A 34 9.40 4.34 3.93
C VAL A 34 8.93 5.34 4.99
N LYS A 35 9.84 5.83 5.84
CA LYS A 35 9.52 6.91 6.79
C LYS A 35 9.35 8.25 6.06
N GLN A 36 8.85 9.27 6.77
CA GLN A 36 8.64 10.61 6.22
C GLN A 36 9.93 11.26 5.70
N ASN A 37 11.05 11.07 6.41
CA ASN A 37 12.39 11.49 5.98
C ASN A 37 13.27 10.23 5.86
N PRO A 38 13.18 9.49 4.74
CA PRO A 38 13.75 8.15 4.67
C PRO A 38 15.19 8.14 4.16
N LEU A 39 15.59 9.09 3.31
CA LEU A 39 16.91 9.05 2.67
C LEU A 39 18.00 9.42 3.67
N TYR A 40 18.97 8.52 3.88
CA TYR A 40 20.17 8.79 4.66
C TYR A 40 21.38 8.08 4.05
N GLU A 41 22.58 8.51 4.43
CA GLU A 41 23.84 7.90 4.02
C GLU A 41 24.48 7.18 5.20
N ASN A 42 25.05 6.00 4.94
CA ASN A 42 25.93 5.31 5.88
C ASN A 42 26.95 4.49 5.07
N GLU A 43 28.21 4.41 5.52
CA GLU A 43 29.24 3.61 4.85
C GLU A 43 29.33 3.84 3.32
N GLU A 44 29.25 5.10 2.87
CA GLU A 44 29.29 5.50 1.45
C GLU A 44 28.12 4.96 0.58
N LEU A 45 27.05 4.47 1.21
CA LEU A 45 25.84 3.98 0.57
C LEU A 45 24.62 4.80 0.98
N ALA A 46 23.74 5.07 0.02
CA ALA A 46 22.44 5.68 0.27
C ALA A 46 21.40 4.61 0.65
N TYR A 47 20.71 4.84 1.76
CA TYR A 47 19.69 3.96 2.31
C TYR A 47 18.34 4.67 2.44
N LEU A 48 17.28 3.87 2.57
CA LEU A 48 15.95 4.32 2.96
C LEU A 48 15.64 3.78 4.36
N ASP A 49 15.34 4.68 5.30
CA ASP A 49 14.82 4.34 6.61
C ASP A 49 13.34 3.95 6.48
N THR A 50 12.98 2.86 7.15
CA THR A 50 11.70 2.17 6.93
C THR A 50 10.97 1.87 8.22
N HIS A 51 9.68 1.57 8.08
CA HIS A 51 8.84 1.01 9.12
C HIS A 51 7.96 -0.07 8.50
N TYR A 52 7.60 -1.08 9.29
CA TYR A 52 6.73 -2.13 8.80
C TYR A 52 5.26 -1.75 9.00
N TYR A 53 4.45 -2.07 8.00
CA TYR A 53 3.00 -2.03 8.09
C TYR A 53 2.47 -3.45 8.32
N GLY A 54 1.66 -3.65 9.35
CA GLY A 54 1.15 -4.96 9.75
C GLY A 54 2.17 -5.85 10.49
N GLY A 55 1.81 -7.10 10.75
CA GLY A 55 2.66 -8.05 11.48
C GLY A 55 3.63 -8.82 10.58
N ILE A 56 4.77 -8.22 10.22
CA ILE A 56 5.79 -8.91 9.41
C ILE A 56 6.71 -9.79 10.27
N LYS A 57 7.20 -10.89 9.69
CA LYS A 57 8.33 -11.65 10.23
C LYS A 57 9.62 -11.09 9.65
N LYS A 58 10.29 -10.19 10.37
CA LYS A 58 11.44 -9.41 9.86
C LYS A 58 12.50 -10.24 9.12
N TYR A 59 12.82 -11.44 9.62
CA TYR A 59 13.82 -12.33 9.02
C TYR A 59 13.44 -12.86 7.63
N GLN A 60 12.16 -12.80 7.22
CA GLN A 60 11.72 -13.18 5.88
C GLN A 60 11.87 -12.05 4.86
N TRP A 61 12.20 -10.84 5.32
CA TRP A 61 12.25 -9.63 4.49
C TRP A 61 13.67 -9.16 4.16
N VAL A 62 14.68 -9.94 4.53
CA VAL A 62 16.09 -9.69 4.24
C VAL A 62 16.59 -10.63 3.14
N THR A 63 17.65 -10.25 2.43
CA THR A 63 18.30 -11.09 1.39
C THR A 63 17.38 -11.53 0.24
N LEU A 64 16.39 -10.71 -0.12
CA LEU A 64 15.59 -10.88 -1.34
C LEU A 64 15.51 -9.57 -2.14
N PRO A 65 15.24 -9.64 -3.45
CA PRO A 65 14.86 -8.48 -4.23
C PRO A 65 13.54 -7.90 -3.71
N LEU A 66 13.51 -6.57 -3.52
CA LEU A 66 12.30 -5.83 -3.18
C LEU A 66 11.95 -4.86 -4.31
N ALA A 67 10.67 -4.57 -4.48
CA ALA A 67 10.17 -3.55 -5.40
C ALA A 67 9.57 -2.37 -4.60
N LEU A 68 9.69 -1.16 -5.14
CA LEU A 68 9.13 0.07 -4.58
C LEU A 68 7.89 0.46 -5.36
N HIS A 69 6.75 0.49 -4.68
CA HIS A 69 5.47 0.93 -5.23
C HIS A 69 4.90 2.05 -4.38
N GLY A 70 4.41 3.10 -5.02
CA GLY A 70 3.74 4.17 -4.31
C GLY A 70 3.47 5.38 -5.17
N VAL A 71 3.17 6.48 -4.48
CA VAL A 71 2.93 7.78 -5.10
C VAL A 71 3.75 8.84 -4.40
N ILE A 72 4.36 9.74 -5.17
CA ILE A 72 5.02 10.94 -4.68
C ILE A 72 4.14 12.12 -5.05
N VAL A 73 3.74 12.93 -4.07
CA VAL A 73 2.99 14.17 -4.31
C VAL A 73 3.97 15.33 -4.17
N LYS A 74 4.18 16.07 -5.26
CA LYS A 74 5.08 17.24 -5.28
C LYS A 74 4.39 18.46 -4.67
N THR A 75 5.17 19.51 -4.40
CA THR A 75 4.68 20.77 -3.79
C THR A 75 3.68 21.51 -4.67
N ASP A 76 3.71 21.30 -5.99
CA ASP A 76 2.73 21.82 -6.95
C ASP A 76 1.44 20.97 -7.03
N GLY A 77 1.34 19.91 -6.22
CA GLY A 77 0.21 18.99 -6.20
C GLY A 77 0.25 17.91 -7.30
N THR A 78 1.27 17.90 -8.16
CA THR A 78 1.40 16.83 -9.17
C THR A 78 1.72 15.50 -8.48
N VAL A 79 1.03 14.45 -8.93
CA VAL A 79 1.18 13.10 -8.40
C VAL A 79 2.00 12.29 -9.39
N GLN A 80 3.11 11.72 -8.92
CA GLN A 80 3.95 10.80 -9.67
C GLN A 80 3.77 9.39 -9.11
N GLU A 81 3.31 8.46 -9.95
CA GLU A 81 3.35 7.04 -9.63
C GLU A 81 4.78 6.52 -9.70
N VAL A 82 5.14 5.68 -8.73
CA VAL A 82 6.44 5.04 -8.60
C VAL A 82 6.25 3.54 -8.68
N SER A 83 6.96 2.92 -9.62
CA SER A 83 7.11 1.46 -9.73
C SER A 83 8.55 1.20 -10.15
N ILE A 84 9.35 0.68 -9.21
CA ILE A 84 10.78 0.40 -9.40
C ILE A 84 11.07 -1.01 -8.90
N GLY A 85 11.81 -1.80 -9.67
CA GLY A 85 12.21 -3.16 -9.27
C GLY A 85 11.24 -4.26 -9.66
N GLU A 86 10.16 -3.94 -10.37
CA GLU A 86 9.34 -4.94 -11.09
C GLU A 86 10.02 -5.35 -12.40
N LYS A 87 9.75 -6.59 -12.85
CA LYS A 87 10.23 -7.12 -14.14
C LYS A 87 9.28 -6.79 -15.27
#